data_AF-A0A960DQX5-F1
#
_entry.id   AF-A0A960DQX5-F1
#
_cell.length_a   1.000
_cell.length_b   1.000
_cell.length_c   1.000
_cell.angle_alpha   90.00
_cell.angle_beta   90.00
_cell.angle_gamma   90.00
#
_symmetry.space_group_name_H-M   'P 1'
#
loop_
_entity.id
_entity.type
_entity.pdbx_description
1 polymer ?
#
loop_
_entity_poly.entity_id
_entity_poly.type
_entity_poly.pdbx_seq_one_letter_code
_entity_poly.pdbx_strand_id
1 'polypeptide(L)'
;MYGAHIRIEFHPTYADQFSRLVDDPDTLEVAGEVNGLVVALEEHGRLIEHTEVGHPIVIARYDIHTLRRTPPNDVCPYADAPPVIRIFYAWFTDMTTNEEFPVVFEMGDKSLSPTPNQWYPPIINRIETQTIPQWERMHPAHRARIRRTR
;
A
#
# COMPACT_ATOMS: atom_id res chain seq x y z
N MET A 1 -5.42 18.27 -19.50
CA MET A 1 -6.25 17.08 -19.27
C MET A 1 -6.17 16.83 -17.78
N TYR A 2 -7.21 17.14 -17.01
CA TYR A 2 -7.25 16.74 -15.60
C TYR A 2 -7.42 15.22 -15.61
N GLY A 3 -6.35 14.49 -15.24
CA GLY A 3 -6.40 13.04 -15.10
C GLY A 3 -7.47 12.68 -14.09
N ALA A 4 -8.30 11.69 -14.39
CA ALA A 4 -9.25 11.19 -13.42
C ALA A 4 -8.47 10.51 -12.30
N HIS A 5 -8.35 11.18 -11.14
CA HIS A 5 -7.81 10.58 -9.93
C HIS A 5 -8.71 9.42 -9.52
N ILE A 6 -8.11 8.28 -9.19
CA ILE A 6 -8.86 7.15 -8.67
C ILE A 6 -9.15 7.36 -7.19
N ARG A 7 -10.32 6.92 -6.72
CA ARG A 7 -10.62 6.90 -5.28
C ARG A 7 -9.58 6.03 -4.56
N ILE A 8 -9.00 6.54 -3.47
CA ILE A 8 -8.21 5.74 -2.52
C ILE A 8 -8.88 5.78 -1.16
N GLU A 9 -8.88 4.63 -0.49
CA GLU A 9 -9.35 4.51 0.89
C GLU A 9 -8.22 4.10 1.83
N PHE A 10 -8.28 4.54 3.08
CA PHE A 10 -7.24 4.30 4.07
C PHE A 10 -7.78 3.50 5.26
N HIS A 11 -7.16 2.37 5.54
CA HIS A 11 -7.41 1.65 6.78
C HIS A 11 -6.90 2.46 7.98
N PRO A 12 -7.61 2.46 9.14
CA PRO A 12 -7.19 3.21 10.32
C PRO A 12 -5.75 2.95 10.78
N THR A 13 -5.25 1.72 10.59
CA THR A 13 -3.86 1.36 10.88
C THR A 13 -2.87 2.21 10.09
N TYR A 14 -3.06 2.35 8.77
CA TYR A 14 -2.19 3.18 7.96
C TYR A 14 -2.28 4.65 8.37
N ALA A 15 -3.49 5.17 8.62
CA ALA A 15 -3.69 6.56 9.02
C ALA A 15 -2.94 6.89 10.33
N ASP A 16 -3.01 6.01 11.34
CA ASP A 16 -2.26 6.14 12.60
C ASP A 16 -0.74 6.06 12.38
N GLN A 17 -0.26 5.12 11.56
CA GLN A 17 1.16 5.03 11.23
C GLN A 17 1.67 6.28 10.49
N PHE A 18 0.88 6.82 9.56
CA PHE A 18 1.25 8.00 8.77
C PHE A 18 1.27 9.26 9.65
N SER A 19 0.29 9.42 10.55
CA SER A 19 0.29 10.51 11.54
C SER A 19 1.59 10.54 12.34
N ARG A 20 2.07 9.38 12.81
CA ARG A 20 3.32 9.30 13.59
C ARG A 20 4.55 9.73 12.80
N LEU A 21 4.61 9.47 11.49
CA LEU A 21 5.70 9.97 10.64
C LEU A 21 5.64 11.49 10.49
N VAL A 22 4.44 12.05 10.37
CA VAL A 22 4.26 13.50 10.25
C VAL A 22 4.58 14.22 11.56
N ASP A 23 4.27 13.60 12.70
CA ASP A 23 4.47 14.18 14.03
C ASP A 23 5.94 14.14 14.50
N ASP A 24 6.80 13.35 13.85
CA ASP A 24 8.23 13.24 14.14
C ASP A 24 9.08 14.03 13.11
N PRO A 25 9.70 15.17 13.51
CA PRO A 25 10.54 15.98 12.64
C PRO A 25 11.67 15.22 11.93
N ASP A 26 12.20 14.17 12.56
CA ASP A 26 13.31 13.38 12.01
C ASP A 26 12.84 12.48 10.85
N THR A 27 11.53 12.23 10.74
CA THR A 27 10.94 11.39 9.70
C THR A 27 10.08 12.15 8.69
N LEU A 28 10.05 13.48 8.76
CA LEU A 28 9.20 14.32 7.93
C LEU A 28 9.49 14.17 6.43
N GLU A 29 10.76 14.00 6.04
CA GLU A 29 11.14 13.73 4.66
C GLU A 29 10.57 12.39 4.18
N VAL A 30 10.68 11.34 5.00
CA VAL A 30 10.10 10.02 4.73
C VAL A 30 8.57 10.11 4.63
N ALA A 31 7.92 10.94 5.47
CA ALA A 31 6.48 11.19 5.39
C ALA A 31 6.09 11.81 4.04
N GLY A 32 6.86 12.80 3.56
CA GLY A 32 6.66 13.42 2.25
C GLY A 32 6.76 12.41 1.10
N GLU A 33 7.76 11.54 1.14
CA GLU A 33 7.93 10.47 0.14
C GLU A 33 6.82 9.40 0.22
N VAL A 34 6.42 9.00 1.43
CA VAL A 34 5.29 8.07 1.65
C VAL A 34 4.00 8.66 1.08
N ASN A 35 3.74 9.95 1.29
CA ASN A 35 2.60 10.63 0.70
C ASN A 35 2.71 10.70 -0.83
N GLY A 36 3.90 11.00 -1.37
CA GLY A 36 4.16 10.99 -2.81
C GLY A 36 3.84 9.64 -3.47
N LEU A 37 4.17 8.53 -2.81
CA LEU A 37 3.83 7.18 -3.28
C LEU A 37 2.33 6.95 -3.35
N VAL A 38 1.56 7.42 -2.35
CA VAL A 38 0.10 7.31 -2.34
C VAL A 38 -0.53 8.20 -3.42
N VAL A 39 -0.03 9.42 -3.61
CA VAL A 39 -0.47 10.30 -4.70
C VAL A 39 -0.20 9.66 -6.06
N ALA A 40 0.96 9.03 -6.25
CA ALA A 40 1.24 8.30 -7.48
C ALA A 40 0.23 7.14 -7.71
N LEU A 41 -0.15 6.42 -6.65
CA LEU A 41 -1.21 5.41 -6.74
C LEU A 41 -2.56 6.03 -7.14
N GLU A 42 -2.85 7.24 -6.66
CA GLU A 42 -4.09 7.97 -6.96
C GLU A 42 -4.14 8.42 -8.42
N GLU A 43 -3.01 8.88 -8.95
CA GLU A 43 -2.89 9.38 -10.32
C GLU A 43 -2.85 8.26 -11.36
N HIS A 44 -2.19 7.14 -11.03
CA HIS A 44 -1.93 6.06 -12.00
C HIS A 44 -2.83 4.84 -11.82
N GLY A 45 -3.43 4.66 -10.63
CA GLY A 45 -4.18 3.47 -10.27
C GLY A 45 -3.43 2.19 -10.60
N ARG A 46 -4.06 1.27 -11.32
CA ARG A 46 -3.49 -0.02 -11.74
C ARG A 46 -2.17 0.11 -12.50
N LEU A 47 -1.95 1.20 -13.23
CA LEU A 47 -0.76 1.35 -14.06
C LEU A 47 0.52 1.43 -13.21
N ILE A 48 0.43 1.83 -11.94
CA ILE A 48 1.58 1.88 -11.04
C ILE A 48 2.22 0.51 -10.81
N GLU A 49 1.44 -0.57 -10.95
CA GLU A 49 1.90 -1.97 -10.78
C GLU A 49 2.90 -2.40 -11.87
N HIS A 50 2.99 -1.63 -12.96
CA HIS A 50 3.91 -1.85 -14.07
C HIS A 50 5.16 -0.95 -14.01
N THR A 51 5.33 -0.20 -12.92
CA THR A 51 6.46 0.70 -12.68
C THR A 51 7.39 0.14 -11.60
N GLU A 52 8.47 0.84 -11.30
CA GLU A 52 9.35 0.49 -10.18
C GLU A 52 8.72 0.78 -8.80
N VAL A 53 7.69 1.62 -8.76
CA VAL A 53 6.99 2.01 -7.53
C VAL A 53 6.11 0.86 -7.03
N GLY A 54 5.32 0.26 -7.91
CA GLY A 54 4.41 -0.83 -7.58
C GLY A 54 5.09 -2.20 -7.59
N HIS A 55 4.71 -3.08 -6.66
CA HIS A 55 5.19 -4.45 -6.66
C HIS A 55 4.11 -5.44 -6.18
N PRO A 56 3.78 -6.47 -6.99
CA PRO A 56 2.75 -7.44 -6.63
C PRO A 56 3.24 -8.38 -5.52
N ILE A 57 2.36 -8.69 -4.57
CA ILE A 57 2.63 -9.70 -3.54
C ILE A 57 2.08 -11.04 -4.01
N VAL A 58 2.93 -11.80 -4.70
CA VAL A 58 2.52 -13.05 -5.37
C VAL A 58 2.14 -14.19 -4.43
N ILE A 59 2.58 -14.13 -3.17
CA ILE A 59 2.24 -15.11 -2.13
C ILE A 59 0.84 -14.90 -1.54
N ALA A 60 0.22 -13.74 -1.80
CA ALA A 60 -1.11 -13.42 -1.30
C ALA A 60 -2.20 -14.11 -2.13
N ARG A 61 -3.27 -14.51 -1.44
CA ARG A 61 -4.56 -14.92 -2.01
C ARG A 61 -5.30 -13.73 -2.60
N TYR A 62 -5.28 -12.58 -1.93
CA TYR A 62 -5.91 -11.36 -2.43
C TYR A 62 -4.99 -10.61 -3.39
N ASP A 63 -5.57 -9.69 -4.17
CA ASP A 63 -4.87 -8.81 -5.09
C ASP A 63 -4.11 -7.71 -4.33
N ILE A 64 -3.11 -8.14 -3.55
CA ILE A 64 -2.27 -7.32 -2.68
C ILE A 64 -1.02 -6.89 -3.41
N HIS A 65 -0.69 -5.62 -3.26
CA HIS A 65 0.49 -4.97 -3.82
C HIS A 65 1.20 -4.16 -2.75
N THR A 66 2.41 -3.73 -3.08
CA THR A 66 3.15 -2.76 -2.29
C THR A 66 3.61 -1.59 -3.12
N LEU A 67 3.54 -0.39 -2.54
CA LEU A 67 4.30 0.77 -3.00
C LEU A 67 5.67 0.73 -2.32
N ARG A 68 6.73 0.97 -3.09
CA ARG A 68 8.11 0.85 -2.64
C ARG A 68 8.78 2.21 -2.62
N ARG A 69 9.25 2.62 -1.44
CA ARG A 69 10.13 3.79 -1.30
C ARG A 69 11.54 3.50 -1.82
N THR A 70 12.09 2.34 -1.44
CA THR A 70 13.46 1.89 -1.77
C THR A 70 13.41 0.60 -2.60
N PRO A 71 14.26 0.38 -3.64
CA PRO A 71 15.30 1.28 -4.14
C PRO A 71 14.72 2.60 -4.69
N PRO A 72 15.58 3.62 -4.94
CA PRO A 72 15.15 4.86 -5.56
C PRO A 72 14.33 4.63 -6.82
N ASN A 73 13.37 5.52 -7.06
CA ASN A 73 12.46 5.50 -8.20
C ASN A 73 11.99 6.93 -8.51
N ASP A 74 11.16 7.09 -9.53
CA ASP A 74 10.69 8.41 -9.98
C ASP A 74 9.93 9.21 -8.92
N VAL A 75 9.37 8.56 -7.89
CA VAL A 75 8.67 9.22 -6.77
C VAL A 75 9.61 9.50 -5.60
N CYS A 76 10.55 8.59 -5.32
CA CYS A 76 11.49 8.67 -4.20
C CYS A 76 12.94 8.59 -4.72
N PRO A 77 13.45 9.62 -5.41
CA PRO A 77 14.73 9.56 -6.13
C PRO A 77 15.96 9.47 -5.22
N TYR A 78 15.83 9.79 -3.93
CA TYR A 78 16.93 9.81 -2.97
C TYR A 78 16.82 8.70 -1.91
N ALA A 79 15.84 7.79 -2.03
CA ALA A 79 15.60 6.74 -1.04
C ALA A 79 16.50 5.50 -1.22
N ASP A 80 17.82 5.70 -1.21
CA ASP A 80 18.84 4.65 -1.40
C ASP A 80 19.32 3.97 -0.11
N ALA A 81 18.97 4.54 1.04
CA ALA A 81 19.29 4.06 2.38
C ALA A 81 18.03 3.80 3.21
N PRO A 82 18.15 3.10 4.37
CA PRO A 82 17.05 2.95 5.31
C PRO A 82 16.39 4.29 5.69
N PRO A 83 15.07 4.28 5.96
CA PRO A 83 14.21 3.09 6.07
C PRO A 83 13.76 2.51 4.71
N VAL A 84 13.65 1.18 4.64
CA VAL A 84 13.19 0.43 3.45
C VAL A 84 11.68 0.23 3.54
N ILE A 85 10.92 1.29 3.28
CA ILE A 85 9.47 1.32 3.45
C ILE A 85 8.74 0.55 2.34
N ARG A 86 7.74 -0.24 2.74
CA ARG A 86 6.71 -0.84 1.87
C ARG A 86 5.34 -0.45 2.39
N ILE A 87 4.49 0.09 1.53
CA ILE A 87 3.10 0.44 1.85
C ILE A 87 2.20 -0.61 1.21
N PHE A 88 1.45 -1.36 2.00
CA PHE A 88 0.59 -2.43 1.51
C PHE A 88 -0.79 -1.91 1.16
N TYR A 89 -1.29 -2.31 0.01
CA TYR A 89 -2.67 -2.04 -0.40
C TYR A 89 -3.25 -3.27 -1.12
N ALA A 90 -4.57 -3.37 -1.16
CA ALA A 90 -5.24 -4.32 -2.03
C ALA A 90 -6.37 -3.64 -2.79
N TRP A 91 -6.71 -4.20 -3.94
CA TRP A 91 -7.84 -3.74 -4.71
C TRP A 91 -9.16 -4.30 -4.18
N PHE A 92 -10.14 -3.42 -4.12
CA PHE A 92 -11.51 -3.71 -3.76
C PHE A 92 -12.43 -3.38 -4.93
N THR A 93 -13.62 -3.96 -4.88
CA THR A 93 -14.75 -3.55 -5.68
C THR A 93 -15.84 -3.05 -4.74
N ASP A 94 -16.36 -1.84 -5.01
CA ASP A 94 -17.57 -1.36 -4.38
C ASP A 94 -18.74 -2.08 -5.06
N MET A 95 -19.44 -2.95 -4.34
CA MET A 95 -20.52 -3.76 -4.90
C MET A 95 -21.78 -2.96 -5.24
N THR A 96 -21.86 -1.68 -4.84
CA THR A 96 -22.99 -0.81 -5.18
C THR A 96 -22.77 -0.06 -6.49
N THR A 97 -21.55 0.40 -6.75
CA THR A 97 -21.18 1.16 -7.96
C THR A 97 -20.45 0.31 -9.00
N ASN A 98 -19.97 -0.87 -8.61
CA ASN A 98 -19.05 -1.71 -9.36
C ASN A 98 -17.71 -1.03 -9.69
N GLU A 99 -17.35 0.00 -8.93
CA GLU A 99 -16.08 0.72 -9.05
C GLU A 99 -14.95 -0.05 -8.37
N GLU A 100 -13.76 -0.05 -8.99
CA GLU A 100 -12.55 -0.60 -8.38
C GLU A 100 -11.71 0.50 -7.73
N PHE A 101 -11.24 0.25 -6.52
CA PHE A 101 -10.41 1.20 -5.77
C PHE A 101 -9.43 0.45 -4.85
N PRO A 102 -8.23 0.98 -4.60
CA PRO A 102 -7.31 0.44 -3.61
C PRO A 102 -7.69 0.88 -2.20
N VAL A 103 -7.51 -0.03 -1.25
CA VAL A 103 -7.48 0.27 0.19
C VAL A 103 -6.04 0.11 0.67
N VAL A 104 -5.48 1.19 1.21
CA VAL A 104 -4.14 1.21 1.82
C VAL A 104 -4.25 0.76 3.27
N PHE A 105 -3.50 -0.28 3.66
CA PHE A 105 -3.70 -0.98 4.93
C PHE A 105 -2.73 -0.60 6.03
N GLU A 106 -1.45 -0.76 5.72
CA GLU A 106 -0.35 -0.55 6.66
C GLU A 106 0.94 -0.35 5.87
N MET A 107 1.89 0.32 6.50
CA MET A 107 3.27 0.40 6.03
C MET A 107 4.20 -0.30 7.00
N GLY A 108 5.37 -0.70 6.50
CA GLY A 108 6.42 -1.26 7.34
C GLY A 108 7.81 -1.04 6.76
N ASP A 109 8.80 -1.04 7.65
CA ASP A 109 10.21 -0.97 7.29
C ASP A 109 10.83 -2.37 7.24
N LYS A 110 11.23 -2.77 6.02
CA LYS A 110 11.88 -4.05 5.76
C LYS A 110 13.31 -4.10 6.32
N SER A 111 13.96 -2.94 6.51
CA SER A 111 15.34 -2.85 7.00
C SER A 111 15.50 -3.35 8.44
N LEU A 112 14.41 -3.33 9.22
CA LEU A 112 14.38 -3.81 10.60
C LEU A 112 14.35 -5.34 10.71
N SER A 113 14.23 -6.07 9.59
CA SER A 113 14.24 -7.53 9.59
C SER A 113 15.65 -8.08 9.33
N PRO A 114 16.22 -8.90 10.23
CA PRO A 114 17.48 -9.59 9.98
C PRO A 114 17.36 -10.65 8.87
N THR A 115 16.14 -11.08 8.55
CA THR A 115 15.83 -12.05 7.48
C THR A 115 14.87 -11.41 6.47
N PRO A 116 15.38 -10.70 5.44
CA PRO A 116 14.57 -9.94 4.49
C PRO A 116 13.48 -10.77 3.77
N ASN A 117 13.72 -12.07 3.56
CA ASN A 117 12.78 -12.98 2.89
C ASN A 117 11.62 -13.43 3.80
N GLN A 118 11.80 -13.38 5.12
CA GLN A 118 10.78 -13.80 6.09
C GLN A 118 9.91 -12.62 6.57
N TRP A 119 10.19 -11.41 6.09
CA TRP A 119 9.47 -10.21 6.51
C TRP A 119 8.03 -10.15 5.98
N TYR A 120 7.80 -10.56 4.73
CA TYR A 120 6.47 -10.49 4.11
C TYR A 120 5.45 -11.48 4.69
N PRO A 121 5.72 -12.79 4.84
CA PRO A 121 4.70 -13.77 5.23
C PRO A 121 3.85 -13.40 6.46
N PRO A 122 4.41 -12.95 7.60
CA PRO A 122 3.59 -12.61 8.76
C PRO A 122 2.70 -11.37 8.52
N ILE A 123 3.19 -10.38 7.76
CA ILE A 123 2.43 -9.18 7.39
C ILE A 123 1.26 -9.57 6.49
N ILE A 124 1.52 -10.35 5.43
CA ILE A 124 0.48 -10.81 4.51
C ILE A 124 -0.56 -11.64 5.24
N ASN A 125 -0.15 -12.59 6.09
CA ASN A 125 -1.08 -13.37 6.89
C ASN A 125 -1.99 -12.47 7.76
N ARG A 126 -1.44 -11.42 8.39
CA ARG A 126 -2.23 -10.44 9.17
C ARG A 126 -3.19 -9.64 8.28
N ILE A 127 -2.75 -9.17 7.12
CA ILE A 127 -3.61 -8.43 6.18
C ILE A 127 -4.79 -9.32 5.75
N GLU A 128 -4.53 -10.56 5.35
CA GLU A 128 -5.57 -11.45 4.82
C GLU A 128 -6.54 -11.98 5.88
N THR A 129 -6.05 -12.26 7.08
CA THR A 129 -6.86 -12.90 8.14
C THR A 129 -7.53 -11.89 9.08
N GLN A 130 -7.04 -10.65 9.13
CA GLN A 130 -7.53 -9.65 10.09
C GLN A 130 -7.92 -8.35 9.41
N THR A 131 -7.00 -7.74 8.65
CA THR A 131 -7.19 -6.36 8.15
C THR A 131 -8.26 -6.27 7.06
N ILE A 132 -8.19 -7.12 6.03
CA ILE A 132 -9.23 -7.19 4.99
C ILE A 132 -10.60 -7.54 5.60
N PRO A 133 -10.75 -8.61 6.42
CA PRO A 133 -12.02 -8.91 7.08
C PRO A 133 -12.54 -7.80 8.00
N GLN A 134 -11.65 -7.06 8.68
CA GLN A 134 -12.05 -5.89 9.46
C GLN A 134 -12.63 -4.79 8.56
N TRP A 135 -11.95 -4.47 7.46
CA TRP A 135 -12.42 -3.48 6.50
C TRP A 135 -13.79 -3.83 5.91
N GLU A 136 -13.99 -5.07 5.46
CA GLU A 136 -15.26 -5.52 4.89
C GLU A 136 -16.41 -5.51 5.90
N ARG A 137 -16.13 -5.71 7.20
CA ARG A 137 -17.12 -5.55 8.27
C ARG A 137 -17.52 -4.09 8.49
N MET A 138 -16.57 -3.16 8.39
CA MET A 138 -16.83 -1.72 8.53
C MET A 138 -17.51 -1.14 7.28
N HIS A 139 -17.27 -1.74 6.12
CA HIS A 139 -17.81 -1.30 4.83
C HIS A 139 -18.49 -2.47 4.10
N PRO A 140 -19.77 -2.76 4.41
CA PRO A 140 -20.46 -3.96 3.93
C PRO A 140 -20.60 -4.05 2.39
N ALA A 141 -20.45 -2.94 1.67
CA ALA A 141 -20.45 -2.88 0.21
C ALA A 141 -19.09 -3.19 -0.43
N HIS A 142 -17.99 -3.14 0.31
CA HIS A 142 -16.65 -3.32 -0.25
C HIS A 142 -16.26 -4.80 -0.24
N ARG A 143 -15.71 -5.30 -1.35
CA ARG A 143 -15.18 -6.67 -1.43
C ARG A 143 -13.76 -6.69 -1.95
N ALA A 144 -12.86 -7.33 -1.21
CA ALA A 144 -11.47 -7.49 -1.63
C ALA A 144 -11.39 -8.40 -2.87
N ARG A 145 -10.59 -8.01 -3.84
CA ARG A 145 -10.37 -8.82 -5.04
C ARG A 145 -9.47 -10.00 -4.73
N ILE A 146 -9.86 -11.17 -5.19
CA ILE A 146 -9.01 -12.36 -5.19
C ILE A 146 -8.01 -12.24 -6.33
N ARG A 147 -6.74 -12.55 -6.06
CA ARG A 147 -5.68 -12.56 -7.07
C ARG A 147 -6.04 -13.58 -8.16
N ARG A 148 -6.09 -13.13 -9.41
CA ARG A 148 -6.24 -14.04 -10.55
C ARG A 148 -4.89 -14.72 -10.78
N THR A 149 -4.78 -16.01 -10.44
CA THR A 149 -3.66 -16.84 -10.89
C THR A 149 -3.79 -17.00 -12.41
N ARG A 150 -2.86 -16.40 -13.15
CA ARG A 150 -2.61 -16.78 -14.55
C ARG A 150 -1.94 -18.14 -14.58
#